data_AF-A0A925KTG3-F1
#
_entry.id   AF-A0A925KTG3-F1
#
_cell.length_a   1.000
_cell.length_b   1.000
_cell.length_c   1.000
_cell.angle_alpha   90.00
_cell.angle_beta   90.00
_cell.angle_gamma   90.00
#
_symmetry.space_group_name_H-M   'P 1'
#
loop_
_entity.id
_entity.type
_entity.pdbx_description
1 polymer ?
#
loop_
_entity_poly.entity_id
_entity_poly.type
_entity_poly.pdbx_seq_one_letter_code
_entity_poly.pdbx_strand_id
1 'polypeptide(L)'
;MQVKREYTGLLVCFLAVAFILHSCASYNRQAADYYSNLKEGNYEEAGKALDNNKLLGKNRNQLLFLLERGKICHLLQQYDSSNNYFNDADRMMEDARTSAKDIVFGSLINPMMQSYKGEDFEKYLIHYYKTLNYLQLGKPAEALVESRRITLRTYTQEDKLGDKQRYSEDAFSYILQGMIYETDGDMNNAFIAYRNAVDLYLKHKGEYYGTVMPEQLKGDLLRTASLNGFVDELTRYEHLLDTVYSAVEPSAGGELVLFWENGSAPVKYQQDIHFSLIKNDENRYFFSGNGMQVPFDPSAGYDQNQLKLENLRSLRIAVPVYRSMPMIFTCAQAELNGRQFPMERAEDINTLAIFTLRERAVKELSSTLTRLAIKKMTEAAVRPEKKDDKDDDKNDKGKKGRIALAFGLQVFNFASEKADTRNWQSLPHTIYYTRIPLAKGQNEVELRFDGDVSKTLRLSVPGKGGLQFRNICTL
;
A
#
# COMPACT_ATOMS: atom_id res chain seq x y z
N MET A 1 -0.48 -9.67 58.81
CA MET A 1 -1.41 -9.08 57.81
C MET A 1 -0.69 -8.31 56.68
N GLN A 2 0.51 -7.77 56.89
CA GLN A 2 1.30 -7.06 55.85
C GLN A 2 1.76 -7.96 54.69
N VAL A 3 2.23 -9.18 54.99
CA VAL A 3 2.79 -10.12 53.99
C VAL A 3 1.79 -10.48 52.88
N LYS A 4 0.51 -10.73 53.21
CA LYS A 4 -0.54 -11.03 52.21
C LYS A 4 -0.82 -9.86 51.26
N ARG A 5 -0.64 -8.61 51.71
CA ARG A 5 -0.95 -7.40 50.94
C ARG A 5 0.11 -7.09 49.87
N GLU A 6 1.37 -7.43 50.14
CA GLU A 6 2.49 -7.33 49.19
C GLU A 6 2.35 -8.35 48.04
N TYR A 7 2.01 -9.61 48.35
CA TYR A 7 1.80 -10.63 47.31
C TYR A 7 0.61 -10.33 46.40
N THR A 8 -0.48 -9.77 46.93
CA THR A 8 -1.63 -9.33 46.11
C THR A 8 -1.27 -8.16 45.19
N GLY A 9 -0.42 -7.22 45.63
CA GLY A 9 0.05 -6.12 44.77
C GLY A 9 0.97 -6.60 43.65
N LEU A 10 1.89 -7.51 43.96
CA LEU A 10 2.80 -8.11 42.99
C LEU A 10 2.06 -8.96 41.94
N LEU A 11 1.05 -9.72 42.37
CA LEU A 11 0.19 -10.51 41.48
C LEU A 11 -0.63 -9.63 40.54
N VAL A 12 -1.18 -8.51 41.03
CA VAL A 12 -1.93 -7.54 40.21
C VAL A 12 -1.01 -6.84 39.20
N CYS A 13 0.21 -6.45 39.59
CA CYS A 13 1.20 -5.92 38.65
C CYS A 13 1.63 -6.98 37.62
N PHE A 14 1.81 -8.23 38.03
CA PHE A 14 2.17 -9.32 37.11
C PHE A 14 1.04 -9.64 36.12
N LEU A 15 -0.21 -9.67 36.59
CA LEU A 15 -1.39 -9.83 35.73
C LEU A 15 -1.57 -8.63 34.79
N ALA A 16 -1.37 -7.40 35.27
CA ALA A 16 -1.42 -6.20 34.43
C ALA A 16 -0.33 -6.22 33.34
N VAL A 17 0.90 -6.63 33.67
CA VAL A 17 1.99 -6.80 32.71
C VAL A 17 1.69 -7.95 31.73
N ALA A 18 1.13 -9.06 32.19
CA ALA A 18 0.73 -10.17 31.33
C ALA A 18 -0.38 -9.78 30.34
N PHE A 19 -1.36 -8.97 30.76
CA PHE A 19 -2.41 -8.43 29.88
C PHE A 19 -1.86 -7.44 28.84
N ILE A 20 -0.85 -6.64 29.19
CA ILE A 20 -0.18 -5.72 28.25
C ILE A 20 0.56 -6.51 27.16
N LEU A 21 1.19 -7.64 27.52
CA LEU A 21 1.94 -8.51 26.60
C LEU A 21 1.06 -9.25 25.58
N HIS A 22 -0.23 -9.49 25.87
CA HIS A 22 -1.16 -10.14 24.92
C HIS A 22 -1.88 -9.18 23.97
N SER A 23 -1.78 -7.86 24.17
CA SER A 23 -2.52 -6.85 23.38
C SER A 23 -1.87 -6.43 22.05
N CYS A 24 -0.78 -7.06 21.63
CA CYS A 24 -0.14 -6.76 20.35
C CYS A 24 -0.83 -7.48 19.18
N ALA A 25 -2.14 -7.31 19.06
CA ALA A 25 -2.88 -7.69 17.86
C ALA A 25 -2.54 -6.70 16.74
N SER A 26 -2.07 -7.20 15.60
CA SER A 26 -1.91 -6.40 14.38
C SER A 26 -3.24 -5.76 13.98
N TYR A 27 -3.18 -4.70 13.19
CA TYR A 27 -4.37 -4.07 12.59
C TYR A 27 -5.32 -5.10 11.97
N ASN A 28 -4.79 -5.98 11.12
CA ASN A 28 -5.56 -7.04 10.45
C ASN A 28 -6.36 -7.90 11.44
N ARG A 29 -5.78 -8.29 12.58
CA ARG A 29 -6.49 -9.07 13.60
C ARG A 29 -7.62 -8.28 14.27
N GLN A 30 -7.45 -6.97 14.45
CA GLN A 30 -8.49 -6.09 15.02
C GLN A 30 -9.63 -5.79 14.04
N ALA A 31 -9.40 -6.00 12.74
CA ALA A 31 -10.39 -5.87 11.66
C ALA A 31 -10.76 -7.23 11.06
N ALA A 32 -10.50 -8.34 11.74
CA ALA A 32 -10.66 -9.68 11.20
C ALA A 32 -12.09 -9.99 10.77
N ASP A 33 -13.08 -9.56 11.55
CA ASP A 33 -14.51 -9.76 11.26
C ASP A 33 -14.93 -9.08 9.94
N TYR A 34 -14.45 -7.85 9.72
CA TYR A 34 -14.63 -7.15 8.44
C TYR A 34 -14.02 -7.92 7.27
N TYR A 35 -12.75 -8.33 7.37
CA TYR A 35 -12.07 -9.00 6.27
C TYR A 35 -12.54 -10.43 6.03
N SER A 36 -13.06 -11.14 7.03
CA SER A 36 -13.67 -12.46 6.85
C SER A 36 -14.92 -12.35 5.98
N ASN A 37 -15.85 -11.45 6.35
CA ASN A 37 -17.06 -11.21 5.59
C ASN A 37 -16.74 -10.73 4.15
N LEU A 38 -15.73 -9.87 3.99
CA LEU A 38 -15.28 -9.40 2.69
C LEU A 38 -14.86 -10.57 1.78
N LYS A 39 -14.03 -11.50 2.27
CA LYS A 39 -13.54 -12.65 1.51
C LYS A 39 -14.62 -13.67 1.18
N GLU A 40 -15.60 -13.81 2.06
CA GLU A 40 -16.76 -14.68 1.85
C GLU A 40 -17.76 -14.09 0.84
N GLY A 41 -17.56 -12.84 0.39
CA GLY A 41 -18.49 -12.15 -0.49
C GLY A 41 -19.71 -11.55 0.22
N ASN A 42 -19.72 -11.58 1.57
CA ASN A 42 -20.78 -11.04 2.41
C ASN A 42 -20.61 -9.52 2.58
N TYR A 43 -20.67 -8.77 1.47
CA TYR A 43 -20.28 -7.36 1.43
C TYR A 43 -21.14 -6.44 2.32
N GLU A 44 -22.43 -6.74 2.51
CA GLU A 44 -23.29 -5.98 3.41
C GLU A 44 -22.86 -6.13 4.87
N GLU A 45 -22.60 -7.38 5.31
CA GLU A 45 -22.10 -7.66 6.66
C GLU A 45 -20.69 -7.13 6.87
N ALA A 46 -19.83 -7.22 5.85
CA ALA A 46 -18.52 -6.57 5.86
C ALA A 46 -18.67 -5.05 6.09
N GLY A 47 -19.60 -4.40 5.38
CA GLY A 47 -19.91 -2.97 5.58
C GLY A 47 -20.31 -2.64 7.02
N LYS A 48 -21.20 -3.45 7.63
CA LYS A 48 -21.63 -3.29 9.03
C LYS A 48 -20.47 -3.51 10.01
N ALA A 49 -19.64 -4.53 9.79
CA ALA A 49 -18.49 -4.83 10.64
C ALA A 49 -17.45 -3.71 10.58
N LEU A 50 -17.24 -3.12 9.39
CA LEU A 50 -16.37 -1.96 9.19
C LEU A 50 -16.88 -0.72 9.93
N ASP A 51 -18.17 -0.39 9.82
CA ASP A 51 -18.78 0.77 10.48
C ASP A 51 -18.73 0.67 12.01
N ASN A 52 -18.84 -0.55 12.55
CA ASN A 52 -18.77 -0.82 13.99
C ASN A 52 -17.34 -1.04 14.51
N ASN A 53 -16.32 -0.98 13.66
CA ASN A 53 -14.95 -1.27 14.05
C ASN A 53 -14.35 -0.11 14.89
N LYS A 54 -14.13 -0.37 16.19
CA LYS A 54 -13.58 0.61 17.14
C LYS A 54 -12.21 1.16 16.77
N LEU A 55 -11.39 0.41 16.04
CA LEU A 55 -10.08 0.88 15.61
C LEU A 55 -10.25 1.82 14.42
N LEU A 56 -10.98 1.41 13.38
CA LEU A 56 -11.17 2.20 12.16
C LEU A 56 -12.03 3.45 12.38
N GLY A 57 -12.97 3.43 13.33
CA GLY A 57 -13.76 4.61 13.72
C GLY A 57 -12.98 5.71 14.45
N LYS A 58 -11.66 5.58 14.66
CA LYS A 58 -10.83 6.65 15.25
C LYS A 58 -10.46 7.68 14.18
N ASN A 59 -10.51 8.97 14.50
CA ASN A 59 -10.14 10.07 13.58
C ASN A 59 -8.78 9.86 12.86
N ARG A 60 -7.76 9.36 13.56
CA ARG A 60 -6.44 9.08 12.97
C ARG A 60 -6.45 7.99 11.89
N ASN A 61 -7.52 7.19 11.80
CA ASN A 61 -7.72 6.12 10.84
C ASN A 61 -8.77 6.49 9.78
N GLN A 62 -9.24 7.75 9.77
CA GLN A 62 -10.32 8.18 8.88
C GLN A 62 -10.00 7.92 7.41
N LEU A 63 -8.78 8.22 6.96
CA LEU A 63 -8.37 7.92 5.58
C LEU A 63 -8.57 6.43 5.25
N LEU A 64 -8.04 5.54 6.09
CA LEU A 64 -8.17 4.10 5.86
C LEU A 64 -9.63 3.64 5.89
N PHE A 65 -10.45 4.19 6.80
CA PHE A 65 -11.88 3.92 6.82
C PHE A 65 -12.55 4.32 5.50
N LEU A 66 -12.26 5.51 4.96
CA LEU A 66 -12.81 5.98 3.69
C LEU A 66 -12.39 5.08 2.52
N LEU A 67 -11.12 4.65 2.48
CA LEU A 67 -10.61 3.73 1.45
C LEU A 67 -11.35 2.39 1.48
N GLU A 68 -11.45 1.77 2.66
CA GLU A 68 -12.15 0.48 2.85
C GLU A 68 -13.66 0.61 2.54
N ARG A 69 -14.31 1.70 2.94
CA ARG A 69 -15.73 1.97 2.62
C ARG A 69 -15.95 2.21 1.13
N GLY A 70 -15.07 2.97 0.48
CA GLY A 70 -15.11 3.19 -0.96
C GLY A 70 -15.06 1.87 -1.73
N LYS A 71 -14.18 0.95 -1.33
CA LYS A 71 -14.09 -0.39 -1.93
C LYS A 71 -15.33 -1.24 -1.66
N ILE A 72 -15.86 -1.24 -0.44
CA ILE A 72 -17.11 -1.96 -0.12
C ILE A 72 -18.28 -1.46 -0.96
N CYS A 73 -18.46 -0.14 -1.07
CA CYS A 73 -19.52 0.42 -1.92
C CYS A 73 -19.32 0.05 -3.39
N HIS A 74 -18.08 0.00 -3.90
CA HIS A 74 -17.79 -0.48 -5.25
C HIS A 74 -18.22 -1.94 -5.44
N LEU A 75 -17.88 -2.82 -4.50
CA LEU A 75 -18.24 -4.25 -4.54
C LEU A 75 -19.76 -4.47 -4.44
N LEU A 76 -20.46 -3.60 -3.70
CA LEU A 76 -21.93 -3.55 -3.63
C LEU A 76 -22.58 -2.88 -4.86
N GLN A 77 -21.78 -2.46 -5.86
CA GLN A 77 -22.23 -1.72 -7.05
C GLN A 77 -22.90 -0.37 -6.73
N GLN A 78 -22.63 0.18 -5.55
CA GLN A 78 -23.07 1.50 -5.10
C GLN A 78 -22.06 2.54 -5.55
N TYR A 79 -21.93 2.71 -6.86
CA TYR A 79 -20.84 3.47 -7.49
C TYR A 79 -20.81 4.95 -7.11
N ASP A 80 -21.96 5.63 -6.99
CA ASP A 80 -22.01 7.03 -6.54
C ASP A 80 -21.50 7.17 -5.09
N SER A 81 -21.94 6.30 -4.19
CA SER A 81 -21.47 6.27 -2.80
C SER A 81 -19.98 5.97 -2.71
N SER A 82 -19.51 5.01 -3.50
CA SER A 82 -18.09 4.67 -3.60
C SER A 82 -17.25 5.89 -4.02
N ASN A 83 -17.70 6.61 -5.04
CA ASN A 83 -17.04 7.84 -5.50
C ASN A 83 -17.02 8.93 -4.42
N ASN A 84 -18.06 9.08 -3.61
CA ASN A 84 -18.06 10.04 -2.51
C ASN A 84 -16.97 9.73 -1.47
N TYR A 85 -16.89 8.47 -1.02
CA TYR A 85 -15.84 8.05 -0.08
C TYR A 85 -14.43 8.23 -0.67
N PHE A 86 -14.24 7.87 -1.94
CA PHE A 86 -12.96 8.03 -2.60
C PHE A 86 -12.60 9.50 -2.86
N ASN A 87 -13.57 10.38 -3.10
CA ASN A 87 -13.33 11.83 -3.18
C ASN A 87 -12.86 12.39 -1.84
N ASP A 88 -13.44 11.96 -0.72
CA ASP A 88 -13.03 12.39 0.60
C ASP A 88 -11.63 11.86 0.95
N ALA A 89 -11.34 10.59 0.63
CA ALA A 89 -10.02 10.00 0.79
C ALA A 89 -8.95 10.73 -0.04
N ASP A 90 -9.27 11.05 -1.30
CA ASP A 90 -8.39 11.76 -2.22
C ASP A 90 -8.02 13.16 -1.67
N ARG A 91 -9.01 13.91 -1.16
CA ARG A 91 -8.76 15.21 -0.51
C ARG A 91 -7.85 15.07 0.72
N MET A 92 -8.09 14.07 1.58
CA MET A 92 -7.24 13.82 2.75
C MET A 92 -5.79 13.51 2.38
N MET A 93 -5.56 12.75 1.30
CA MET A 93 -4.21 12.45 0.82
C MET A 93 -3.49 13.67 0.23
N GLU A 94 -4.21 14.58 -0.43
CA GLU A 94 -3.67 15.85 -0.91
C GLU A 94 -3.33 16.81 0.23
N ASP A 95 -4.25 16.97 1.20
CA ASP A 95 -4.06 17.84 2.35
C ASP A 95 -2.88 17.37 3.21
N ALA A 96 -2.74 16.07 3.45
CA ALA A 96 -1.61 15.51 4.21
C ALA A 96 -0.24 15.78 3.55
N ARG A 97 -0.20 15.95 2.23
CA ARG A 97 1.03 16.21 1.46
C ARG A 97 1.37 17.70 1.43
N THR A 98 0.38 18.57 1.31
CA THR A 98 0.57 20.03 1.33
C THR A 98 0.86 20.56 2.73
N SER A 99 0.23 19.95 3.75
CA SER A 99 0.48 20.18 5.17
C SER A 99 1.72 19.46 5.71
N ALA A 100 2.55 18.83 4.88
CA ALA A 100 3.82 18.23 5.32
C ALA A 100 4.81 19.25 5.93
N LYS A 101 4.48 20.55 5.93
CA LYS A 101 5.15 21.60 6.72
C LYS A 101 4.67 21.67 8.18
N ASP A 102 3.46 21.18 8.46
CA ASP A 102 2.79 21.20 9.76
C ASP A 102 2.56 19.77 10.26
N ILE A 103 3.60 19.16 10.84
CA ILE A 103 3.57 18.37 12.09
C ILE A 103 5.05 18.07 12.42
N VAL A 104 5.67 19.00 13.14
CA VAL A 104 6.72 18.67 14.12
C VAL A 104 6.12 18.87 15.51
N PHE A 105 5.00 18.19 15.78
CA PHE A 105 4.60 17.98 17.17
C PHE A 105 5.36 16.74 17.66
N GLY A 106 6.40 16.99 18.48
CA GLY A 106 7.03 16.03 19.38
C GLY A 106 7.12 14.59 18.85
N SER A 107 8.17 14.30 18.08
CA SER A 107 8.43 13.02 17.39
C SER A 107 8.41 11.76 18.28
N LEU A 108 8.16 11.85 19.59
CA LEU A 108 8.12 10.76 20.57
C LEU A 108 6.89 9.83 20.47
N ILE A 109 5.89 10.14 19.66
CA ILE A 109 4.64 9.35 19.55
C ILE A 109 4.81 8.12 18.64
N ASN A 110 4.24 6.98 19.05
CA ASN A 110 4.17 5.74 18.27
C ASN A 110 3.63 5.96 16.83
N PRO A 111 4.27 5.41 15.78
CA PRO A 111 3.75 5.46 14.40
C PRO A 111 2.27 5.05 14.26
N MET A 112 1.83 3.99 14.93
CA MET A 112 0.42 3.52 14.92
C MET A 112 -0.57 4.50 15.58
N MET A 113 -0.08 5.48 16.35
CA MET A 113 -0.89 6.53 16.96
C MET A 113 -0.98 7.79 16.10
N GLN A 114 -0.17 7.90 15.04
CA GLN A 114 -0.25 8.98 14.06
C GLN A 114 -1.40 8.76 13.08
N SER A 115 -1.79 9.82 12.37
CA SER A 115 -2.75 9.70 11.26
C SER A 115 -2.22 8.78 10.17
N TYR A 116 -3.06 7.87 9.69
CA TYR A 116 -2.76 7.03 8.53
C TYR A 116 -2.61 7.93 7.29
N LYS A 117 -1.56 7.71 6.50
CA LYS A 117 -1.20 8.56 5.35
C LYS A 117 -1.48 7.91 3.99
N GLY A 118 -1.76 6.62 3.97
CA GLY A 118 -1.81 5.85 2.73
C GLY A 118 -0.42 5.48 2.20
N GLU A 119 -0.40 4.60 1.22
CA GLU A 119 0.78 4.31 0.40
C GLU A 119 0.71 5.05 -0.94
N ASP A 120 1.88 5.27 -1.58
CA ASP A 120 1.92 6.01 -2.85
C ASP A 120 1.09 5.32 -3.94
N PHE A 121 1.14 3.97 -4.02
CA PHE A 121 0.36 3.18 -4.98
C PHE A 121 -1.15 3.19 -4.69
N GLU A 122 -1.58 3.31 -3.41
CA GLU A 122 -3.00 3.34 -3.05
C GLU A 122 -3.72 4.52 -3.73
N LYS A 123 -3.00 5.62 -3.96
CA LYS A 123 -3.53 6.81 -4.63
C LYS A 123 -3.92 6.57 -6.09
N TYR A 124 -3.14 5.76 -6.81
CA TYR A 124 -3.46 5.38 -8.20
C TYR A 124 -4.71 4.50 -8.21
N LEU A 125 -4.82 3.57 -7.26
CA LEU A 125 -5.95 2.66 -7.13
C LEU A 125 -7.26 3.36 -6.76
N ILE A 126 -7.22 4.47 -6.01
CA ILE A 126 -8.41 5.31 -5.79
C ILE A 126 -9.02 5.75 -7.13
N HIS A 127 -8.19 6.27 -8.03
CA HIS A 127 -8.68 6.75 -9.32
C HIS A 127 -9.06 5.62 -10.27
N TYR A 128 -8.36 4.48 -10.24
CA TYR A 128 -8.79 3.27 -10.95
C TYR A 128 -10.25 2.93 -10.59
N TYR A 129 -10.58 2.84 -9.29
CA TYR A 129 -11.96 2.56 -8.88
C TYR A 129 -12.91 3.67 -9.25
N LYS A 130 -12.54 4.94 -9.09
CA LYS A 130 -13.41 6.07 -9.50
C LYS A 130 -13.71 6.04 -11.01
N THR A 131 -12.70 5.76 -11.83
CA THR A 131 -12.85 5.60 -13.29
C THR A 131 -13.82 4.46 -13.59
N LEU A 132 -13.64 3.28 -12.99
CA LEU A 132 -14.58 2.17 -13.17
C LEU A 132 -16.01 2.53 -12.72
N ASN A 133 -16.16 3.13 -11.55
CA ASN A 133 -17.45 3.59 -11.02
C ASN A 133 -18.15 4.53 -12.00
N TYR A 134 -17.45 5.54 -12.51
CA TYR A 134 -18.02 6.49 -13.47
C TYR A 134 -18.41 5.80 -14.79
N LEU A 135 -17.62 4.84 -15.28
CA LEU A 135 -18.01 4.05 -16.45
C LEU A 135 -19.28 3.23 -16.19
N GLN A 136 -19.42 2.62 -15.02
CA GLN A 136 -20.64 1.87 -14.66
C GLN A 136 -21.86 2.78 -14.49
N LEU A 137 -21.65 4.04 -14.11
CA LEU A 137 -22.69 5.07 -14.04
C LEU A 137 -23.05 5.68 -15.40
N GLY A 138 -22.41 5.25 -16.50
CA GLY A 138 -22.61 5.84 -17.82
C GLY A 138 -22.06 7.26 -17.96
N LYS A 139 -21.02 7.59 -17.19
CA LYS A 139 -20.37 8.91 -17.08
C LYS A 139 -18.92 8.89 -17.61
N PRO A 140 -18.71 8.69 -18.92
CA PRO A 140 -17.37 8.52 -19.48
C PRO A 140 -16.50 9.79 -19.40
N ALA A 141 -17.11 10.98 -19.44
CA ALA A 141 -16.37 12.24 -19.31
C ALA A 141 -15.73 12.38 -17.91
N GLU A 142 -16.46 12.01 -16.87
CA GLU A 142 -15.96 11.98 -15.49
C GLU A 142 -14.90 10.87 -15.31
N ALA A 143 -15.10 9.71 -15.94
CA ALA A 143 -14.09 8.65 -15.96
C ALA A 143 -12.77 9.12 -16.58
N LEU A 144 -12.84 9.90 -17.66
CA LEU A 144 -11.69 10.52 -18.32
C LEU A 144 -11.00 11.55 -17.42
N VAL A 145 -11.75 12.39 -16.71
CA VAL A 145 -11.18 13.33 -15.73
C VAL A 145 -10.37 12.59 -14.66
N GLU A 146 -10.92 11.51 -14.11
CA GLU A 146 -10.22 10.70 -13.11
C GLU A 146 -8.98 10.02 -13.68
N SER A 147 -9.08 9.44 -14.89
CA SER A 147 -7.91 8.84 -15.56
C SER A 147 -6.78 9.83 -15.85
N ARG A 148 -7.10 11.12 -16.05
CA ARG A 148 -6.10 12.20 -16.20
C ARG A 148 -5.48 12.60 -14.87
N ARG A 149 -6.25 12.60 -13.77
CA ARG A 149 -5.73 12.92 -12.43
C ARG A 149 -4.67 11.93 -11.95
N ILE A 150 -4.77 10.68 -12.36
CA ILE A 150 -3.77 9.63 -12.14
C ILE A 150 -2.36 10.09 -12.57
N THR A 151 -2.24 10.62 -13.79
CA THR A 151 -0.95 10.93 -14.44
C THR A 151 -0.45 12.35 -14.17
N LEU A 152 -1.33 13.31 -13.90
CA LEU A 152 -0.94 14.68 -13.52
C LEU A 152 -0.14 14.73 -12.20
N ARG A 153 -0.27 13.71 -11.36
CA ARG A 153 0.38 13.62 -10.06
C ARG A 153 1.82 13.12 -10.13
N THR A 154 2.17 12.32 -11.14
CA THR A 154 3.53 11.88 -11.48
C THR A 154 4.49 13.08 -11.59
N TYR A 155 4.11 14.10 -12.36
CA TYR A 155 4.96 15.26 -12.65
C TYR A 155 5.24 16.15 -11.42
N THR A 156 4.28 16.28 -10.50
CA THR A 156 4.49 17.07 -9.26
C THR A 156 5.41 16.40 -8.25
N GLN A 157 5.70 15.11 -8.41
CA GLN A 157 6.54 14.30 -7.54
C GLN A 157 8.02 14.35 -7.95
N GLU A 158 8.29 14.34 -9.25
CA GLU A 158 9.66 14.48 -9.80
C GLU A 158 10.28 15.85 -9.50
N ASP A 159 9.52 16.93 -9.72
CA ASP A 159 10.01 18.32 -9.56
C ASP A 159 10.35 18.70 -8.11
N LYS A 160 9.76 18.02 -7.12
CA LYS A 160 9.90 18.40 -5.70
C LYS A 160 10.89 17.56 -4.90
N LEU A 161 11.13 16.31 -5.31
CA LEU A 161 11.91 15.37 -4.48
C LEU A 161 13.33 15.16 -4.98
N GLY A 162 13.63 15.38 -6.27
CA GLY A 162 14.96 15.12 -6.85
C GLY A 162 15.45 13.67 -6.71
N ASP A 163 14.63 12.79 -6.12
CA ASP A 163 14.94 11.44 -5.69
C ASP A 163 14.37 10.48 -6.73
N LYS A 164 15.14 10.26 -7.80
CA LYS A 164 14.78 9.46 -8.99
C LYS A 164 14.52 7.96 -8.72
N GLN A 165 14.53 7.52 -7.46
CA GLN A 165 14.48 6.11 -7.06
C GLN A 165 13.17 5.67 -6.39
N ARG A 166 12.13 6.51 -6.38
CA ARG A 166 10.84 6.18 -5.75
C ARG A 166 9.75 5.93 -6.77
N TYR A 167 8.81 5.05 -6.42
CA TYR A 167 7.56 4.89 -7.17
C TYR A 167 6.87 6.24 -7.39
N SER A 168 6.78 6.64 -8.65
CA SER A 168 6.26 7.94 -9.08
C SER A 168 5.48 7.86 -10.40
N GLU A 169 5.69 6.80 -11.17
CA GLU A 169 4.96 6.44 -12.37
C GLU A 169 4.26 5.11 -12.14
N ASP A 170 3.09 4.93 -12.75
CA ASP A 170 2.36 3.65 -12.74
C ASP A 170 2.03 3.23 -14.17
N ALA A 171 2.54 2.06 -14.58
CA ALA A 171 2.34 1.54 -15.93
C ALA A 171 0.87 1.17 -16.17
N PHE A 172 0.22 0.56 -15.17
CA PHE A 172 -1.18 0.14 -15.29
C PHE A 172 -2.11 1.34 -15.49
N SER A 173 -1.88 2.39 -14.74
CA SER A 173 -2.53 3.69 -14.90
C SER A 173 -2.46 4.27 -16.31
N TYR A 174 -1.30 4.21 -16.97
CA TYR A 174 -1.15 4.65 -18.37
C TYR A 174 -1.93 3.75 -19.32
N ILE A 175 -1.92 2.43 -19.10
CA ILE A 175 -2.72 1.47 -19.88
C ILE A 175 -4.22 1.81 -19.77
N LEU A 176 -4.72 1.97 -18.54
CA LEU A 176 -6.11 2.34 -18.29
C LEU A 176 -6.44 3.68 -18.96
N GLN A 177 -5.60 4.70 -18.78
CA GLN A 177 -5.79 6.01 -19.39
C GLN A 177 -5.90 5.91 -20.92
N GLY A 178 -5.04 5.13 -21.57
CA GLY A 178 -5.12 4.87 -23.01
C GLY A 178 -6.47 4.29 -23.41
N MET A 179 -6.96 3.29 -22.67
CA MET A 179 -8.26 2.68 -22.92
C MET A 179 -9.42 3.68 -22.76
N ILE A 180 -9.33 4.61 -21.80
CA ILE A 180 -10.35 5.65 -21.63
C ILE A 180 -10.30 6.67 -22.77
N TYR A 181 -9.12 7.08 -23.24
CA TYR A 181 -9.02 7.95 -24.42
C TYR A 181 -9.64 7.30 -25.67
N GLU A 182 -9.46 5.99 -25.84
CA GLU A 182 -10.11 5.26 -26.93
C GLU A 182 -11.64 5.28 -26.84
N THR A 183 -12.22 5.27 -25.64
CA THR A 183 -13.69 5.38 -25.49
C THR A 183 -14.25 6.70 -26.02
N ASP A 184 -13.46 7.76 -25.96
CA ASP A 184 -13.81 9.10 -26.43
C ASP A 184 -13.41 9.32 -27.90
N GLY A 185 -12.79 8.32 -28.55
CA GLY A 185 -12.27 8.41 -29.91
C GLY A 185 -10.98 9.22 -30.04
N ASP A 186 -10.36 9.62 -28.92
CA ASP A 186 -9.12 10.41 -28.88
C ASP A 186 -7.89 9.51 -29.07
N MET A 187 -7.72 9.03 -30.30
CA MET A 187 -6.70 8.03 -30.65
C MET A 187 -5.28 8.56 -30.45
N ASN A 188 -5.06 9.86 -30.61
CA ASN A 188 -3.75 10.48 -30.41
C ASN A 188 -3.35 10.44 -28.93
N ASN A 189 -4.22 10.86 -28.01
CA ASN A 189 -3.92 10.78 -26.59
C ASN A 189 -3.88 9.33 -26.09
N ALA A 190 -4.67 8.42 -26.68
CA ALA A 190 -4.54 6.99 -26.41
C ALA A 190 -3.14 6.47 -26.76
N PHE A 191 -2.63 6.80 -27.95
CA PHE A 191 -1.27 6.46 -28.36
C PHE A 191 -0.23 7.01 -27.37
N ILE A 192 -0.33 8.28 -26.97
CA ILE A 192 0.60 8.89 -26.01
C ILE A 192 0.60 8.14 -24.68
N ALA A 193 -0.57 7.77 -24.16
CA ALA A 193 -0.69 7.03 -22.90
C ALA A 193 -0.07 5.63 -23.02
N TYR A 194 -0.39 4.87 -24.07
CA TYR A 194 0.21 3.54 -24.30
C TYR A 194 1.71 3.62 -24.50
N ARG A 195 2.20 4.64 -25.20
CA ARG A 195 3.63 4.88 -25.38
C ARG A 195 4.33 5.10 -24.05
N ASN A 196 3.77 5.94 -23.18
CA ASN A 196 4.33 6.18 -21.85
C ASN A 196 4.42 4.89 -21.02
N ALA A 197 3.39 4.02 -21.09
CA ALA A 197 3.44 2.71 -20.43
C ALA A 197 4.56 1.82 -20.99
N VAL A 198 4.68 1.73 -22.32
CA VAL A 198 5.71 0.92 -22.98
C VAL A 198 7.11 1.43 -22.69
N ASP A 199 7.33 2.75 -22.79
CA ASP A 199 8.62 3.38 -22.49
C ASP A 199 9.03 3.16 -21.04
N LEU A 200 8.07 3.19 -20.10
CA LEU A 200 8.32 2.87 -18.69
C LEU A 200 8.80 1.42 -18.53
N TYR A 201 8.15 0.44 -19.17
CA TYR A 201 8.64 -0.94 -19.14
C TYR A 201 10.01 -1.07 -19.81
N LEU A 202 10.25 -0.47 -20.99
CA LEU A 202 11.53 -0.55 -21.70
C LEU A 202 12.69 0.04 -20.87
N LYS A 203 12.46 1.18 -20.21
CA LYS A 203 13.41 1.81 -19.26
C LYS A 203 13.79 0.87 -18.11
N HIS A 204 12.88 -0.02 -17.72
CA HIS A 204 13.06 -1.01 -16.67
C HIS A 204 13.31 -2.44 -17.21
N LYS A 205 13.82 -2.57 -18.46
CA LYS A 205 14.20 -3.85 -19.09
C LYS A 205 13.04 -4.83 -19.28
N GLY A 206 11.84 -4.32 -19.52
CA GLY A 206 10.64 -5.09 -19.85
C GLY A 206 9.78 -5.49 -18.64
N GLU A 207 10.22 -5.21 -17.40
CA GLU A 207 9.48 -5.52 -16.18
C GLU A 207 9.47 -4.31 -15.24
N TYR A 208 8.29 -3.97 -14.68
CA TYR A 208 8.12 -2.87 -13.75
C TYR A 208 7.33 -3.36 -12.53
N TYR A 209 7.95 -3.28 -11.34
CA TYR A 209 7.38 -3.70 -10.05
C TYR A 209 6.70 -5.09 -10.04
N GLY A 210 7.30 -6.09 -10.69
CA GLY A 210 6.80 -7.48 -10.71
C GLY A 210 5.83 -7.80 -11.84
N THR A 211 5.54 -6.82 -12.70
CA THR A 211 4.73 -6.99 -13.90
C THR A 211 5.62 -6.93 -15.14
N VAL A 212 5.53 -7.95 -15.98
CA VAL A 212 6.14 -7.95 -17.33
C VAL A 212 5.21 -7.19 -18.28
N MET A 213 5.78 -6.46 -19.23
CA MET A 213 5.01 -5.73 -20.24
C MET A 213 3.95 -6.64 -20.91
N PRO A 214 2.65 -6.30 -20.83
CA PRO A 214 1.59 -7.09 -21.47
C PRO A 214 1.70 -7.08 -22.99
N GLU A 215 1.42 -8.21 -23.63
CA GLU A 215 1.32 -8.34 -25.09
C GLU A 215 0.17 -7.49 -25.65
N GLN A 216 -0.97 -7.46 -24.96
CA GLN A 216 -2.09 -6.58 -25.32
C GLN A 216 -1.68 -5.10 -25.36
N LEU A 217 -0.80 -4.64 -24.46
CA LEU A 217 -0.28 -3.26 -24.47
C LEU A 217 0.58 -2.99 -25.72
N LYS A 218 1.42 -3.95 -26.14
CA LYS A 218 2.20 -3.82 -27.38
C LYS A 218 1.26 -3.65 -28.57
N GLY A 219 0.24 -4.51 -28.66
CA GLY A 219 -0.77 -4.44 -29.70
C GLY A 219 -1.52 -3.10 -29.71
N ASP A 220 -1.87 -2.58 -28.54
CA ASP A 220 -2.56 -1.29 -28.40
C ASP A 220 -1.69 -0.10 -28.83
N LEU A 221 -0.41 -0.08 -28.47
CA LEU A 221 0.52 0.95 -28.92
C LEU A 221 0.66 0.95 -30.45
N LEU A 222 0.94 -0.22 -31.04
CA LEU A 222 1.15 -0.33 -32.48
C LEU A 222 -0.14 -0.01 -33.27
N ARG A 223 -1.28 -0.51 -32.80
CA ARG A 223 -2.58 -0.21 -33.41
C ARG A 223 -2.88 1.30 -33.38
N THR A 224 -2.72 1.93 -32.23
CA THR A 224 -2.99 3.38 -32.11
C THR A 224 -1.99 4.21 -32.91
N ALA A 225 -0.71 3.81 -33.02
CA ALA A 225 0.26 4.44 -33.92
C ALA A 225 -0.20 4.37 -35.39
N SER A 226 -0.62 3.18 -35.83
CA SER A 226 -1.14 2.97 -37.19
C SER A 226 -2.40 3.79 -37.47
N LEU A 227 -3.35 3.84 -36.54
CA LEU A 227 -4.61 4.59 -36.70
C LEU A 227 -4.39 6.11 -36.78
N ASN A 228 -3.36 6.63 -36.12
CA ASN A 228 -2.98 8.04 -36.22
C ASN A 228 -2.10 8.35 -37.46
N GLY A 229 -1.64 7.32 -38.20
CA GLY A 229 -0.69 7.49 -39.29
C GLY A 229 0.74 7.83 -38.84
N PHE A 230 1.11 7.49 -37.60
CA PHE A 230 2.46 7.71 -37.06
C PHE A 230 3.42 6.63 -37.53
N VAL A 231 3.72 6.61 -38.83
CA VAL A 231 4.53 5.56 -39.49
C VAL A 231 5.91 5.39 -38.83
N ASP A 232 6.60 6.49 -38.54
CA ASP A 232 7.94 6.45 -37.93
C ASP A 232 7.92 5.83 -36.52
N GLU A 233 6.91 6.20 -35.70
CA GLU A 233 6.75 5.64 -34.37
C GLU A 233 6.32 4.17 -34.44
N LEU A 234 5.44 3.80 -35.38
CA LEU A 234 5.04 2.40 -35.61
C LEU A 234 6.28 1.55 -35.89
N THR A 235 7.07 1.89 -36.92
CA THR A 235 8.28 1.15 -37.29
C THR A 235 9.30 1.08 -36.15
N ARG A 236 9.46 2.18 -35.40
CA ARG A 236 10.34 2.22 -34.22
C ARG A 236 9.89 1.20 -33.16
N TYR A 237 8.62 1.19 -32.79
CA TYR A 237 8.12 0.28 -31.75
C TYR A 237 8.01 -1.16 -32.23
N GLU A 238 7.74 -1.42 -33.51
CA GLU A 238 7.82 -2.78 -34.06
C GLU A 238 9.20 -3.40 -33.83
N HIS A 239 10.27 -2.61 -34.06
CA HIS A 239 11.64 -3.04 -33.81
C HIS A 239 11.96 -3.15 -32.30
N LEU A 240 11.55 -2.18 -31.48
CA LEU A 240 11.83 -2.19 -30.03
C LEU A 240 11.11 -3.34 -29.30
N LEU A 241 9.94 -3.74 -29.79
CA LEU A 241 9.08 -4.75 -29.18
C LEU A 241 9.21 -6.13 -29.83
N ASP A 242 9.99 -6.25 -30.91
CA ASP A 242 10.11 -7.45 -31.74
C ASP A 242 8.73 -8.01 -32.15
N THR A 243 7.86 -7.11 -32.62
CA THR A 243 6.45 -7.42 -32.94
C THR A 243 6.01 -6.63 -34.16
N VAL A 244 5.54 -7.31 -35.21
CA VAL A 244 5.05 -6.65 -36.43
C VAL A 244 3.54 -6.44 -36.34
N TYR A 245 3.09 -5.22 -36.58
CA TYR A 245 1.67 -4.90 -36.57
C TYR A 245 0.98 -5.41 -37.83
N SER A 246 -0.14 -6.09 -37.64
CA SER A 246 -1.05 -6.45 -38.73
C SER A 246 -2.38 -5.77 -38.48
N ALA A 247 -2.87 -5.03 -39.49
CA ALA A 247 -4.16 -4.37 -39.40
C ALA A 247 -5.27 -5.42 -39.20
N VAL A 248 -6.06 -5.23 -38.15
CA VAL A 248 -7.21 -6.08 -37.84
C VAL A 248 -8.46 -5.23 -37.99
N GLU A 249 -9.44 -5.76 -38.72
CA GLU A 249 -10.75 -5.12 -38.86
C GLU A 249 -11.41 -4.98 -37.47
N PRO A 250 -11.90 -3.77 -37.12
CA PRO A 250 -12.62 -3.56 -35.87
C PRO A 250 -13.81 -4.51 -35.74
N SER A 251 -13.99 -5.09 -34.56
CA SER A 251 -15.15 -5.92 -34.28
C SER A 251 -16.44 -5.11 -34.37
N ALA A 252 -17.43 -5.62 -35.10
CA ALA A 252 -18.69 -4.90 -35.34
C ALA A 252 -19.48 -4.57 -34.06
N GLY A 253 -19.29 -5.35 -32.99
CA GLY A 253 -19.89 -5.13 -31.68
C GLY A 253 -19.01 -4.35 -30.69
N GLY A 254 -17.83 -3.89 -31.12
CA GLY A 254 -16.83 -3.28 -30.24
C GLY A 254 -16.09 -4.32 -29.40
N GLU A 255 -15.49 -3.91 -28.29
CA GLU A 255 -14.68 -4.79 -27.44
C GLU A 255 -15.08 -4.69 -25.97
N LEU A 256 -14.97 -5.81 -25.27
CA LEU A 256 -15.01 -5.86 -23.81
C LEU A 256 -13.59 -5.81 -23.27
N VAL A 257 -13.28 -4.76 -22.52
CA VAL A 257 -12.15 -4.73 -21.58
C VAL A 257 -12.63 -5.36 -20.28
N LEU A 258 -12.05 -6.51 -19.94
CA LEU A 258 -12.37 -7.23 -18.73
C LEU A 258 -11.19 -7.17 -17.78
N PHE A 259 -11.40 -6.63 -16.59
CA PHE A 259 -10.46 -6.70 -15.47
C PHE A 259 -10.80 -7.86 -14.54
N TRP A 260 -9.77 -8.55 -14.07
CA TRP A 260 -9.88 -9.52 -12.99
C TRP A 260 -8.99 -9.12 -11.82
N GLU A 261 -9.64 -8.79 -10.71
CA GLU A 261 -9.02 -8.46 -9.44
C GLU A 261 -8.91 -9.73 -8.59
N ASN A 262 -7.70 -10.28 -8.51
CA ASN A 262 -7.45 -11.57 -7.88
C ASN A 262 -6.77 -11.42 -6.51
N GLY A 263 -7.23 -12.18 -5.53
CA GLY A 263 -6.72 -12.26 -4.16
C GLY A 263 -6.87 -10.97 -3.37
N SER A 264 -6.39 -10.99 -2.13
CA SER A 264 -6.31 -9.81 -1.27
C SER A 264 -4.87 -9.28 -1.21
N ALA A 265 -4.72 -7.96 -1.13
CA ALA A 265 -3.44 -7.27 -0.98
C ALA A 265 -2.66 -7.79 0.26
N PRO A 266 -1.32 -7.67 0.25
CA PRO A 266 -0.51 -8.15 1.37
C PRO A 266 -0.84 -7.41 2.66
N VAL A 267 -0.67 -8.11 3.78
CA VAL A 267 -0.96 -7.57 5.11
C VAL A 267 0.34 -7.13 5.77
N LYS A 268 0.35 -5.96 6.40
CA LYS A 268 1.48 -5.55 7.25
C LYS A 268 1.45 -6.24 8.60
N TYR A 269 2.61 -6.75 9.01
CA TYR A 269 2.89 -7.26 10.33
C TYR A 269 4.01 -6.46 10.98
N GLN A 270 4.06 -6.50 12.30
CA GLN A 270 5.19 -5.99 13.05
C GLN A 270 6.31 -7.04 13.04
N GLN A 271 7.51 -6.61 12.71
CA GLN A 271 8.75 -7.33 12.96
C GLN A 271 9.61 -6.54 13.94
N ASP A 272 10.08 -7.20 14.98
CA ASP A 272 11.00 -6.58 15.93
C ASP A 272 12.43 -6.83 15.49
N ILE A 273 13.21 -5.77 15.39
CA ILE A 273 14.63 -5.83 15.04
C ILE A 273 15.43 -5.18 16.17
N HIS A 274 16.59 -5.75 16.48
CA HIS A 274 17.52 -5.19 17.45
C HIS A 274 18.69 -4.53 16.74
N PHE A 275 18.94 -3.26 17.09
CA PHE A 275 20.08 -2.50 16.61
C PHE A 275 21.00 -2.15 17.77
N SER A 276 22.29 -2.04 17.49
CA SER A 276 23.29 -1.48 18.39
C SER A 276 23.84 -0.20 17.78
N LEU A 277 24.01 0.85 18.59
CA LEU A 277 24.75 2.02 18.13
C LEU A 277 26.24 1.69 18.14
N ILE A 278 26.88 1.88 16.99
CA ILE A 278 28.33 1.74 16.81
C ILE A 278 28.90 3.06 16.31
N LYS A 279 30.22 3.20 16.45
CA LYS A 279 30.98 4.35 16.00
C LYS A 279 32.09 3.85 15.09
N ASN A 280 32.22 4.42 13.89
CA ASN A 280 33.29 4.04 12.97
C ASN A 280 34.58 4.80 13.29
N ASP A 281 35.66 4.47 12.58
CA ASP A 281 36.99 5.07 12.75
C ASP A 281 37.02 6.57 12.44
N GLU A 282 36.07 7.07 11.64
CA GLU A 282 35.87 8.49 11.34
C GLU A 282 34.96 9.21 12.36
N ASN A 283 34.74 8.60 13.53
CA ASN A 283 33.96 9.20 14.62
C ASN A 283 32.47 9.41 14.30
N ARG A 284 31.94 8.77 13.25
CA ARG A 284 30.54 8.83 12.82
C ARG A 284 29.73 7.68 13.42
N TYR A 285 28.51 7.99 13.85
CA TYR A 285 27.60 7.03 14.48
C TYR A 285 26.71 6.31 13.46
N PHE A 286 26.56 4.99 13.62
CA PHE A 286 25.67 4.15 12.82
C PHE A 286 24.94 3.16 13.71
N PHE A 287 23.74 2.78 13.31
CA PHE A 287 23.03 1.66 13.90
C PHE A 287 23.31 0.40 13.10
N SER A 288 23.74 -0.68 13.76
CA SER A 288 23.99 -1.98 13.15
C SER A 288 23.03 -3.04 13.70
N GLY A 289 22.35 -3.77 12.81
CA GLY A 289 21.37 -4.80 13.17
C GLY A 289 20.78 -5.51 11.97
N ASN A 290 20.55 -6.83 12.07
CA ASN A 290 19.95 -7.66 11.02
C ASN A 290 20.63 -7.51 9.64
N GLY A 291 21.97 -7.45 9.61
CA GLY A 291 22.75 -7.25 8.38
C GLY A 291 22.70 -5.84 7.78
N MET A 292 22.00 -4.89 8.41
CA MET A 292 21.86 -3.51 7.94
C MET A 292 22.75 -2.55 8.73
N GLN A 293 23.27 -1.54 8.04
CA GLN A 293 23.86 -0.34 8.65
C GLN A 293 22.98 0.87 8.31
N VAL A 294 22.46 1.53 9.35
CA VAL A 294 21.58 2.68 9.20
C VAL A 294 22.31 3.92 9.74
N PRO A 295 22.46 5.00 8.95
CA PRO A 295 23.11 6.21 9.43
C PRO A 295 22.33 6.84 10.58
N PHE A 296 23.05 7.39 11.56
CA PHE A 296 22.46 8.26 12.57
C PHE A 296 22.02 9.59 11.93
N ASP A 297 20.82 10.08 12.25
CA ASP A 297 20.29 11.33 11.71
C ASP A 297 20.48 12.50 12.71
N PRO A 298 21.47 13.39 12.51
CA PRO A 298 21.69 14.54 13.39
C PRO A 298 20.65 15.65 13.20
N SER A 299 19.90 15.65 12.09
CA SER A 299 18.96 16.73 11.76
C SER A 299 17.71 16.74 12.65
N ALA A 300 17.53 15.70 13.47
CA ALA A 300 16.49 15.65 14.49
C ALA A 300 16.64 16.69 15.62
N GLY A 301 17.70 17.51 15.62
CA GLY A 301 17.86 18.65 16.54
C GLY A 301 18.57 18.32 17.85
N TYR A 302 19.46 17.32 17.85
CA TYR A 302 20.13 16.84 19.08
C TYR A 302 21.65 16.87 18.99
N ASP A 303 22.28 17.21 20.11
CA ASP A 303 23.74 17.27 20.25
C ASP A 303 24.34 15.85 20.35
N GLN A 304 25.11 15.47 19.32
CA GLN A 304 25.81 14.18 19.26
C GLN A 304 26.78 13.97 20.43
N ASN A 305 27.23 15.05 21.09
CA ASN A 305 28.16 14.98 22.22
C ASN A 305 27.54 14.37 23.49
N GLN A 306 26.21 14.27 23.55
CA GLN A 306 25.50 13.65 24.68
C GLN A 306 25.25 12.14 24.48
N LEU A 307 25.57 11.60 23.30
CA LEU A 307 25.41 10.17 22.98
C LEU A 307 26.45 9.33 23.73
N LYS A 308 26.00 8.57 24.73
CA LYS A 308 26.83 7.58 25.43
C LYS A 308 26.54 6.17 24.88
N LEU A 309 27.45 5.62 24.08
CA LEU A 309 27.38 4.27 23.50
C LEU A 309 27.05 3.18 24.53
N GLU A 310 27.58 3.33 25.76
CA GLU A 310 27.36 2.44 26.89
C GLU A 310 25.88 2.25 27.24
N ASN A 311 25.09 3.33 27.07
CA ASN A 311 23.66 3.33 27.34
C ASN A 311 22.87 2.72 26.18
N LEU A 312 23.44 2.61 24.97
CA LEU A 312 22.76 2.29 23.71
C LEU A 312 23.11 0.90 23.15
N ARG A 313 23.59 -0.03 23.98
CA ARG A 313 24.02 -1.39 23.61
C ARG A 313 23.01 -2.25 22.83
N SER A 314 21.72 -1.96 22.97
CA SER A 314 20.65 -2.59 22.19
C SER A 314 19.43 -1.69 22.19
N LEU A 315 18.86 -1.49 21.01
CA LEU A 315 17.63 -0.75 20.72
C LEU A 315 16.71 -1.69 19.96
N ARG A 316 15.57 -2.06 20.56
CA ARG A 316 14.50 -2.76 19.86
C ARG A 316 13.71 -1.73 19.06
N ILE A 317 13.54 -1.97 17.77
CA ILE A 317 12.62 -1.22 16.90
C ILE A 317 11.56 -2.16 16.36
N ALA A 318 10.32 -1.69 16.34
CA ALA A 318 9.19 -2.37 15.72
C ALA A 318 9.01 -1.78 14.31
N VAL A 319 9.26 -2.58 13.28
CA VAL A 319 9.14 -2.16 11.87
C VAL A 319 7.96 -2.86 11.19
N PRO A 320 7.25 -2.19 10.28
CA PRO A 320 6.24 -2.84 9.47
C PRO A 320 6.91 -3.68 8.38
N VAL A 321 6.36 -4.86 8.11
CA VAL A 321 6.74 -5.70 6.98
C VAL A 321 5.48 -6.27 6.32
N TYR A 322 5.42 -6.23 5.00
CA TYR A 322 4.35 -6.88 4.25
C TYR A 322 4.54 -8.40 4.22
N ARG A 323 3.43 -9.13 4.32
CA ARG A 323 3.36 -10.56 4.04
C ARG A 323 2.27 -10.82 3.00
N SER A 324 2.62 -11.56 1.96
CA SER A 324 1.70 -11.99 0.93
C SER A 324 0.59 -12.85 1.53
N MET A 325 -0.62 -12.68 1.02
CA MET A 325 -1.75 -13.56 1.30
C MET A 325 -1.79 -14.67 0.24
N PRO A 326 -2.18 -15.90 0.59
CA PRO A 326 -2.39 -16.95 -0.40
C PRO A 326 -3.57 -16.57 -1.30
N MET A 327 -3.47 -16.91 -2.60
CA MET A 327 -4.54 -16.72 -3.57
C MET A 327 -5.25 -18.05 -3.82
N ILE A 328 -6.58 -18.04 -3.81
CA ILE A 328 -7.40 -19.22 -4.12
C ILE A 328 -7.27 -19.59 -5.60
N PHE A 329 -7.26 -18.58 -6.47
CA PHE A 329 -7.11 -18.73 -7.91
C PHE A 329 -5.73 -18.23 -8.34
N THR A 330 -5.09 -18.93 -9.26
CA THR A 330 -3.74 -18.60 -9.76
C THR A 330 -3.74 -18.23 -11.24
N CYS A 331 -4.76 -18.64 -11.99
CA CYS A 331 -4.96 -18.23 -13.38
C CYS A 331 -6.44 -18.08 -13.72
N ALA A 332 -6.71 -17.33 -14.79
CA ALA A 332 -8.03 -17.23 -15.37
C ALA A 332 -7.95 -17.13 -16.90
N GLN A 333 -9.00 -17.63 -17.56
CA GLN A 333 -9.12 -17.70 -19.00
C GLN A 333 -10.52 -17.26 -19.40
N ALA A 334 -10.61 -16.28 -20.30
CA ALA A 334 -11.88 -15.92 -20.93
C ALA A 334 -12.07 -16.68 -22.24
N GLU A 335 -13.31 -17.05 -22.55
CA GLU A 335 -13.70 -17.75 -23.76
C GLU A 335 -14.94 -17.10 -24.38
N LEU A 336 -14.91 -16.87 -25.70
CA LEU A 336 -16.06 -16.43 -26.48
C LEU A 336 -16.07 -17.14 -27.83
N ASN A 337 -17.16 -17.85 -28.14
CA ASN A 337 -17.33 -18.62 -29.39
C ASN A 337 -16.17 -19.59 -29.69
N GLY A 338 -15.65 -20.28 -28.67
CA GLY A 338 -14.53 -21.23 -28.79
C GLY A 338 -13.15 -20.58 -28.93
N ARG A 339 -13.06 -19.24 -28.92
CA ARG A 339 -11.79 -18.50 -28.90
C ARG A 339 -11.41 -18.15 -27.46
N GLN A 340 -10.14 -18.36 -27.14
CA GLN A 340 -9.57 -18.12 -25.82
C GLN A 340 -8.83 -16.78 -25.77
N PHE A 341 -9.09 -16.00 -24.73
CA PHE A 341 -8.46 -14.72 -24.41
C PHE A 341 -7.79 -14.80 -23.02
N PRO A 342 -6.47 -15.02 -22.95
CA PRO A 342 -5.77 -15.17 -21.68
C PRO A 342 -5.78 -13.85 -20.90
N MET A 343 -5.84 -13.94 -19.58
CA MET A 343 -5.78 -12.77 -18.69
C MET A 343 -4.32 -12.39 -18.44
N GLU A 344 -3.92 -11.19 -18.87
CA GLU A 344 -2.57 -10.68 -18.70
C GLU A 344 -2.45 -9.86 -17.43
N ARG A 345 -1.32 -9.97 -16.73
CA ARG A 345 -1.08 -9.21 -15.50
C ARG A 345 -0.93 -7.73 -15.83
N ALA A 346 -1.79 -6.89 -15.26
CA ALA A 346 -1.74 -5.44 -15.40
C ALA A 346 -0.93 -4.80 -14.28
N GLU A 347 -1.12 -5.25 -13.04
CA GLU A 347 -0.47 -4.70 -11.85
C GLU A 347 -0.32 -5.75 -10.75
N ASP A 348 0.88 -5.90 -10.17
CA ASP A 348 1.17 -6.73 -9.00
C ASP A 348 1.25 -5.86 -7.73
N ILE A 349 0.09 -5.61 -7.10
CA ILE A 349 0.00 -4.79 -5.89
C ILE A 349 0.80 -5.43 -4.74
N ASN A 350 0.88 -6.77 -4.69
CA ASN A 350 1.65 -7.44 -3.66
C ASN A 350 3.14 -7.12 -3.75
N THR A 351 3.71 -7.25 -4.94
CA THR A 351 5.11 -6.94 -5.20
C THR A 351 5.38 -5.44 -5.06
N LEU A 352 4.50 -4.60 -5.59
CA LEU A 352 4.55 -3.15 -5.49
C LEU A 352 4.58 -2.66 -4.03
N ALA A 353 3.71 -3.19 -3.17
CA ALA A 353 3.66 -2.83 -1.76
C ALA A 353 4.95 -3.19 -1.01
N ILE A 354 5.55 -4.34 -1.32
CA ILE A 354 6.83 -4.77 -0.73
C ILE A 354 7.97 -3.85 -1.17
N PHE A 355 8.07 -3.52 -2.46
CA PHE A 355 9.15 -2.69 -2.99
C PHE A 355 9.06 -1.24 -2.51
N THR A 356 7.89 -0.62 -2.60
CA THR A 356 7.67 0.77 -2.14
C THR A 356 7.97 0.95 -0.64
N LEU A 357 7.64 -0.04 0.19
CA LEU A 357 8.03 -0.03 1.61
C LEU A 357 9.57 -0.09 1.78
N ARG A 358 10.26 -0.92 1.00
CA ARG A 358 11.73 -1.04 1.04
C ARG A 358 12.43 0.25 0.64
N GLU A 359 11.93 0.95 -0.38
CA GLU A 359 12.51 2.21 -0.88
C GLU A 359 12.58 3.30 0.20
N ARG A 360 11.55 3.39 1.06
CA ARG A 360 11.55 4.38 2.16
C ARG A 360 12.09 3.85 3.49
N ALA A 361 12.31 2.54 3.62
CA ALA A 361 12.66 1.89 4.87
C ALA A 361 13.92 2.48 5.53
N VAL A 362 15.00 2.76 4.77
CA VAL A 362 16.26 3.27 5.35
C VAL A 362 16.06 4.64 6.02
N LYS A 363 15.34 5.54 5.35
CA LYS A 363 15.06 6.88 5.87
C LYS A 363 14.18 6.83 7.11
N GLU A 364 13.12 6.01 7.08
CA GLU A 364 12.21 5.82 8.22
C GLU A 364 12.92 5.16 9.40
N LEU A 365 13.76 4.16 9.14
CA LEU A 365 14.59 3.49 10.15
C LEU A 365 15.55 4.46 10.82
N SER A 366 16.25 5.29 10.03
CA SER A 366 17.21 6.26 10.56
C SER A 366 16.58 7.25 11.54
N SER A 367 15.44 7.85 11.15
CA SER A 367 14.67 8.75 12.02
C SER A 367 14.14 8.04 13.28
N THR A 368 13.60 6.83 13.12
CA THR A 368 13.02 6.06 14.22
C THR A 368 14.07 5.58 15.22
N LEU A 369 15.22 5.07 14.74
CA LEU A 369 16.32 4.62 15.58
C LEU A 369 16.97 5.79 16.34
N THR A 370 17.14 6.94 15.69
CA THR A 370 17.62 8.17 16.33
C THR A 370 16.70 8.57 17.48
N ARG A 371 15.38 8.61 17.24
CA ARG A 371 14.38 8.87 18.27
C ARG A 371 14.46 7.86 19.42
N LEU A 372 14.57 6.58 19.12
CA LEU A 372 14.66 5.53 20.13
C LEU A 372 15.92 5.66 20.98
N ALA A 373 17.06 5.99 20.36
CA ALA A 373 18.29 6.26 21.07
C ALA A 373 18.11 7.40 22.09
N ILE A 374 17.44 8.49 21.70
CA ILE A 374 17.13 9.63 22.58
C ILE A 374 16.23 9.20 23.74
N LYS A 375 15.12 8.49 23.48
CA LYS A 375 14.23 7.97 24.54
C LYS A 375 15.02 7.14 25.56
N LYS A 376 15.94 6.30 25.07
CA LYS A 376 16.74 5.42 25.91
C LYS A 376 17.80 6.17 26.72
N MET A 377 18.36 7.27 26.20
CA MET A 377 19.24 8.16 26.97
C MET A 377 18.49 8.85 28.11
N THR A 378 17.27 9.34 27.87
CA THR A 378 16.42 9.92 28.92
C THR A 378 16.11 8.90 30.01
N GLU A 379 15.80 7.66 29.62
CA GLU A 379 15.62 6.56 30.58
C GLU A 379 16.89 6.31 31.41
N ALA A 380 18.07 6.32 30.77
CA ALA A 380 19.35 6.12 31.44
C ALA A 380 19.69 7.25 32.44
N ALA A 381 19.35 8.52 32.13
CA ALA A 381 19.59 9.65 33.01
C ALA A 381 18.79 9.60 34.33
N VAL A 382 17.66 8.88 34.34
CA VAL A 382 16.81 8.74 35.53
C VAL A 382 17.25 7.57 36.42
N ARG A 383 17.95 6.57 35.85
CA ARG A 383 18.46 5.41 36.60
C ARG A 383 19.48 5.86 37.67
N PRO A 384 19.42 5.29 38.89
CA PRO A 384 20.42 5.59 39.90
C PRO A 384 21.81 5.09 39.47
N GLU A 385 22.85 5.90 39.71
CA GLU A 385 24.23 5.49 39.48
C GLU A 385 24.59 4.26 40.34
N LYS A 386 25.31 3.30 39.76
CA LYS A 386 25.99 2.26 40.53
C LYS A 386 27.20 2.91 41.21
N LYS A 387 27.02 3.53 42.38
CA LYS A 387 28.15 3.78 43.28
C LYS A 387 28.39 2.51 44.09
N ASP A 388 29.65 2.09 44.18
CA ASP A 388 30.07 0.97 45.02
C ASP A 388 29.66 1.27 46.46
N ASP A 389 28.74 0.46 46.99
CA ASP A 389 28.16 0.60 48.33
C ASP A 389 29.26 0.46 49.40
N LYS A 390 29.80 1.59 49.84
CA LYS A 390 30.31 1.79 51.19
C LYS A 390 29.86 3.17 51.62
N ASP A 391 28.89 3.23 52.54
CA ASP A 391 28.31 4.43 53.15
C ASP A 391 27.27 5.21 52.33
N ASP A 392 26.00 4.75 52.29
CA ASP A 392 24.84 5.67 52.31
C ASP A 392 23.48 4.94 52.50
N ASP A 393 23.18 4.57 53.75
CA ASP A 393 21.90 3.94 54.13
C ASP A 393 20.77 4.97 54.40
N LYS A 394 21.00 6.26 54.10
CA LYS A 394 20.07 7.35 54.51
C LYS A 394 19.10 7.82 53.42
N ASN A 395 19.13 7.29 52.20
CA ASN A 395 18.24 7.78 51.11
C ASN A 395 17.54 6.68 50.28
N ASP A 396 17.16 5.57 50.95
CA ASP A 396 16.51 4.40 50.34
C ASP A 396 15.18 4.73 49.64
N LYS A 397 14.37 5.66 50.18
CA LYS A 397 13.10 6.09 49.55
C LYS A 397 13.32 6.79 48.20
N GLY A 398 14.35 7.63 48.08
CA GLY A 398 14.69 8.31 46.83
C GLY A 398 15.24 7.34 45.78
N LYS A 399 16.10 6.39 46.19
CA LYS A 399 16.65 5.34 45.32
C LYS A 399 15.54 4.42 44.78
N LYS A 400 14.65 3.94 45.65
CA LYS A 400 13.48 3.13 45.27
C LYS A 400 12.53 3.87 44.32
N GLY A 401 12.27 5.16 44.57
CA GLY A 401 11.43 5.99 43.68
C GLY A 401 12.01 6.13 42.27
N ARG A 402 13.33 6.35 42.13
CA ARG A 402 14.01 6.44 40.82
C ARG A 402 14.05 5.11 40.09
N ILE A 403 14.24 4.00 40.79
CA ILE A 403 14.16 2.64 40.22
C ILE A 403 12.76 2.39 39.67
N ALA A 404 11.71 2.69 40.46
CA ALA A 404 10.33 2.52 40.04
C ALA A 404 9.99 3.39 38.81
N LEU A 405 10.46 4.64 38.79
CA LEU A 405 10.28 5.53 37.64
C LEU A 405 11.00 5.02 36.39
N ALA A 406 12.26 4.59 36.51
CA ALA A 406 13.02 4.03 35.40
C ALA A 406 12.36 2.75 34.84
N PHE A 407 11.90 1.85 35.71
CA PHE A 407 11.17 0.66 35.31
C PHE A 407 9.84 1.01 34.63
N GLY A 408 9.08 1.96 35.17
CA GLY A 408 7.84 2.46 34.58
C GLY A 408 8.05 3.03 33.17
N LEU A 409 9.10 3.83 32.98
CA LEU A 409 9.49 4.37 31.67
C LEU A 409 9.88 3.26 30.69
N GLN A 410 10.61 2.23 31.14
CA GLN A 410 11.01 1.10 30.30
C GLN A 410 9.78 0.31 29.80
N VAL A 411 8.83 0.01 30.70
CA VAL A 411 7.57 -0.68 30.35
C VAL A 411 6.73 0.16 29.40
N PHE A 412 6.61 1.47 29.68
CA PHE A 412 5.90 2.40 28.80
C PHE A 412 6.55 2.47 27.41
N ASN A 413 7.87 2.62 27.32
CA ASN A 413 8.60 2.63 26.05
C ASN A 413 8.37 1.33 25.28
N PHE A 414 8.46 0.17 25.93
CA PHE A 414 8.23 -1.12 25.30
C PHE A 414 6.80 -1.29 24.76
N ALA A 415 5.79 -0.90 25.55
CA ALA A 415 4.38 -1.00 25.17
C ALA A 415 3.97 0.04 24.11
N SER A 416 4.61 1.22 24.15
CA SER A 416 4.35 2.33 23.23
C SER A 416 5.08 2.19 21.91
N GLU A 417 6.07 1.32 21.75
CA GLU A 417 6.75 1.13 20.46
C GLU A 417 6.07 0.01 19.65
N LYS A 418 5.19 0.41 18.71
CA LYS A 418 4.56 -0.51 17.75
C LYS A 418 4.78 -0.03 16.33
N ALA A 419 4.89 -0.98 15.41
CA ALA A 419 4.94 -0.67 13.99
C ALA A 419 3.56 -0.19 13.52
N ASP A 420 3.54 0.67 12.49
CA ASP A 420 2.29 0.96 11.80
C ASP A 420 1.93 -0.21 10.87
N THR A 421 1.09 -1.12 11.37
CA THR A 421 0.61 -2.28 10.59
C THR A 421 -0.65 -1.98 9.78
N ARG A 422 -1.06 -0.71 9.65
CA ARG A 422 -2.23 -0.32 8.85
C ARG A 422 -1.86 -0.30 7.36
N ASN A 423 -2.76 -0.81 6.53
CA ASN A 423 -2.74 -0.70 5.07
C ASN A 423 -4.14 -0.97 4.52
N TRP A 424 -4.43 -0.52 3.31
CA TRP A 424 -5.69 -0.83 2.61
C TRP A 424 -5.67 -2.29 2.13
N GLN A 425 -6.35 -3.21 2.83
CA GLN A 425 -6.23 -4.66 2.57
C GLN A 425 -7.35 -5.22 1.69
N SER A 426 -8.42 -4.47 1.43
CA SER A 426 -9.46 -4.85 0.47
C SER A 426 -9.06 -4.61 -1.00
N LEU A 427 -7.87 -4.06 -1.24
CA LEU A 427 -7.26 -4.05 -2.56
C LEU A 427 -6.94 -5.48 -3.03
N PRO A 428 -6.90 -5.73 -4.35
CA PRO A 428 -6.51 -7.05 -4.85
C PRO A 428 -5.02 -7.33 -4.62
N HIS A 429 -4.66 -8.62 -4.64
CA HIS A 429 -3.24 -9.02 -4.74
C HIS A 429 -2.67 -8.63 -6.11
N THR A 430 -3.43 -8.88 -7.17
CA THR A 430 -3.03 -8.62 -8.56
C THR A 430 -4.23 -8.23 -9.40
N ILE A 431 -4.05 -7.27 -10.30
CA ILE A 431 -5.03 -6.93 -11.34
C ILE A 431 -4.56 -7.56 -12.65
N TYR A 432 -5.46 -8.27 -13.30
CA TYR A 432 -5.29 -8.80 -14.66
C TYR A 432 -6.28 -8.12 -15.61
N TYR A 433 -5.99 -8.14 -16.89
CA TYR A 433 -6.92 -7.67 -17.92
C TYR A 433 -6.83 -8.46 -19.23
N THR A 434 -7.89 -8.38 -20.02
CA THR A 434 -7.91 -8.81 -21.42
C THR A 434 -8.88 -7.95 -22.23
N ARG A 435 -8.68 -7.88 -23.56
CA ARG A 435 -9.66 -7.32 -24.51
C ARG A 435 -10.31 -8.46 -25.29
N ILE A 436 -11.64 -8.43 -25.41
CA ILE A 436 -12.42 -9.47 -26.08
C ILE A 436 -13.27 -8.81 -27.18
N PRO A 437 -13.04 -9.12 -28.46
CA PRO A 437 -13.83 -8.60 -29.56
C PRO A 437 -15.26 -9.18 -29.53
N LEU A 438 -16.25 -8.31 -29.55
CA LEU A 438 -17.67 -8.65 -29.47
C LEU A 438 -18.33 -8.65 -30.86
N ALA A 439 -19.24 -9.59 -31.08
CA ALA A 439 -20.18 -9.52 -32.19
C ALA A 439 -21.32 -8.54 -31.86
N LYS A 440 -22.01 -7.99 -32.88
CA LYS A 440 -23.24 -7.23 -32.66
C LYS A 440 -24.30 -8.13 -31.99
N GLY A 441 -25.01 -7.60 -31.00
CA GLY A 441 -26.02 -8.34 -30.24
C GLY A 441 -25.48 -8.89 -28.93
N GLN A 442 -26.11 -9.92 -28.35
CA GLN A 442 -25.66 -10.48 -27.07
C GLN A 442 -24.49 -11.45 -27.27
N ASN A 443 -23.47 -11.30 -26.42
CA ASN A 443 -22.31 -12.19 -26.37
C ASN A 443 -22.27 -12.84 -24.99
N GLU A 444 -22.06 -14.15 -24.93
CA GLU A 444 -21.87 -14.89 -23.68
C GLU A 444 -20.38 -15.19 -23.52
N VAL A 445 -19.72 -14.43 -22.64
CA VAL A 445 -18.31 -14.64 -22.30
C VAL A 445 -18.23 -15.58 -21.11
N GLU A 446 -17.55 -16.71 -21.28
CA GLU A 446 -17.29 -17.65 -20.20
C GLU A 446 -15.91 -17.36 -19.58
N LEU A 447 -15.86 -17.22 -18.27
CA LEU A 447 -14.63 -17.04 -17.50
C LEU A 447 -14.39 -18.26 -16.64
N ARG A 448 -13.24 -18.89 -16.82
CA ARG A 448 -12.78 -20.00 -15.98
C ARG A 448 -11.63 -19.51 -15.11
N PHE A 449 -11.78 -19.71 -13.81
CA PHE A 449 -10.77 -19.43 -12.79
C PHE A 449 -10.28 -20.77 -12.25
N ASP A 450 -8.96 -20.94 -12.18
CA ASP A 450 -8.33 -22.17 -11.71
C ASP A 450 -7.29 -21.87 -10.63
N GLY A 451 -7.11 -22.81 -9.71
CA GLY A 451 -6.22 -22.72 -8.56
C GLY A 451 -6.48 -23.86 -7.58
N ASP A 452 -6.61 -23.54 -6.29
CA ASP A 452 -6.99 -24.52 -5.25
C ASP A 452 -8.40 -25.09 -5.50
N VAL A 453 -9.25 -24.29 -6.14
CA VAL A 453 -10.57 -24.69 -6.65
C VAL A 453 -10.76 -24.11 -8.05
N SER A 454 -11.63 -24.73 -8.84
CA SER A 454 -12.06 -24.18 -10.13
C SER A 454 -13.44 -23.53 -10.01
N LYS A 455 -13.63 -22.40 -10.68
CA LYS A 455 -14.91 -21.69 -10.75
C LYS A 455 -15.15 -21.18 -12.17
N THR A 456 -16.37 -21.32 -12.65
CA THR A 456 -16.79 -20.76 -13.93
C THR A 456 -17.84 -19.68 -13.71
N LEU A 457 -17.70 -18.55 -14.40
CA LEU A 457 -18.66 -17.46 -14.44
C LEU A 457 -19.05 -17.19 -15.90
N ARG A 458 -20.32 -16.90 -16.15
CA ARG A 458 -20.80 -16.46 -17.47
C ARG A 458 -21.23 -15.01 -17.40
N LEU A 459 -20.77 -14.22 -18.36
CA LEU A 459 -21.08 -12.80 -18.49
C LEU A 459 -21.83 -12.57 -19.79
N SER A 460 -23.06 -12.08 -19.68
CA SER A 460 -23.83 -11.60 -20.83
C SER A 460 -23.47 -10.15 -21.13
N VAL A 461 -22.92 -9.89 -22.32
CA VAL A 461 -22.41 -8.58 -22.72
C VAL A 461 -22.98 -8.17 -24.09
N PRO A 462 -23.71 -7.03 -24.16
CA PRO A 462 -24.24 -6.54 -25.43
C PRO A 462 -23.11 -5.91 -26.26
N GLY A 463 -22.84 -6.43 -27.45
CA GLY A 463 -21.97 -5.80 -28.45
C GLY A 463 -22.69 -4.65 -29.15
N LYS A 464 -22.53 -3.45 -28.57
CA LYS A 464 -23.14 -2.20 -29.03
C LYS A 464 -22.19 -1.28 -29.80
N GLY A 465 -20.95 -1.73 -30.04
CA GLY A 465 -19.87 -0.90 -30.57
C GLY A 465 -19.05 -0.23 -29.45
N GLY A 466 -17.86 0.25 -29.81
CA GLY A 466 -16.94 0.91 -28.87
C GLY A 466 -16.36 -0.01 -27.78
N LEU A 467 -15.63 0.58 -26.84
CA LEU A 467 -15.09 -0.15 -25.69
C LEU A 467 -16.11 -0.20 -24.54
N GLN A 468 -16.18 -1.35 -23.89
CA GLN A 468 -17.00 -1.59 -22.70
C GLN A 468 -16.15 -2.17 -21.59
N PHE A 469 -16.42 -1.80 -20.34
CA PHE A 469 -15.58 -2.18 -19.20
C PHE A 469 -16.37 -2.99 -18.19
N ARG A 470 -15.78 -4.09 -17.73
CA ARG A 470 -16.24 -4.90 -16.61
C ARG A 470 -15.06 -5.25 -15.72
N ASN A 471 -15.30 -5.34 -14.42
CA ASN A 471 -14.34 -5.93 -13.49
C ASN A 471 -15.01 -7.06 -12.69
N ILE A 472 -14.25 -8.12 -12.44
CA ILE A 472 -14.63 -9.26 -11.61
C ILE A 472 -13.63 -9.38 -10.48
N CYS A 473 -14.12 -9.59 -9.26
CA CYS A 473 -13.29 -9.66 -8.06
C CYS A 473 -13.37 -11.07 -7.44
N THR A 474 -12.22 -11.63 -7.09
CA THR A 474 -12.08 -12.91 -6.38
C THR A 474 -11.07 -12.74 -5.24
N LEU A 475 -11.54 -12.28 -4.07
CA LEU A 475 -10.71 -11.84 -2.94
C LEU A 475 -10.08 -12.96 -2.09
#